data_AF-A0A2P8KUI4-F1
#
_entry.id   AF-A0A2P8KUI4-F1
#
_cell.length_a   1.000
_cell.length_b   1.000
_cell.length_c   1.000
_cell.angle_alpha   90.00
_cell.angle_beta   90.00
_cell.angle_gamma   90.00
#
_symmetry.space_group_name_H-M   'P 1'
#
loop_
_entity.id
_entity.type
_entity.pdbx_description
1 polymer ?
#
loop_
_entity_poly.entity_id
_entity_poly.type
_entity_poly.pdbx_seq_one_letter_code
_entity_poly.pdbx_strand_id
1 'polypeptide(L)'
;MILAKDGKHTIPYQKLVDAREEARTAKAEAEALKTQLAERSTAPAAPPAPAAAPAPSTAAAPAAEIFGDYSDESIRKGVDTLVAQAVGKLKSELTAELEPVKKQSADTAAEAHFRTIYTKHPDADSIVESAEYEKWLAAQPSFVRQSYESVIKSGSAAQINELLDTYKVAHAPATLAPAPAPAPAAAPAVDPLKKADQIIANVQPRAPVSLSDIPAGTASPHDEAAAMAEMSPLDLMGKFEGKTPSQIEALMRRLV
;
A
#
# COMPACT_ATOMS: atom_id res chain seq x y z
N MET A 1 27.83 3.49 18.78
CA MET A 1 27.33 2.21 18.27
C MET A 1 26.97 1.37 19.48
N ILE A 2 25.71 0.95 19.60
CA ILE A 2 25.27 0.03 20.66
C ILE A 2 24.61 -1.19 20.03
N LEU A 3 24.60 -2.31 20.73
CA LEU A 3 23.92 -3.52 20.27
C LEU A 3 22.39 -3.31 20.34
N ALA A 4 21.68 -3.68 19.26
CA ALA A 4 20.23 -3.68 19.17
C ALA A 4 19.61 -4.73 20.11
N LYS A 5 18.30 -4.62 20.32
CA LYS A 5 17.55 -5.52 21.23
C LYS A 5 17.62 -6.99 20.82
N ASP A 6 17.85 -7.26 19.54
CA ASP A 6 18.01 -8.60 18.98
C ASP A 6 19.39 -9.23 19.23
N GLY A 7 20.34 -8.48 19.81
CA GLY A 7 21.69 -8.93 20.09
C GLY A 7 22.58 -9.14 18.87
N LYS A 8 22.13 -8.74 17.67
CA LYS A 8 22.82 -9.01 16.38
C LYS A 8 23.19 -7.75 15.63
N HIS A 9 22.32 -6.73 15.61
CA HIS A 9 22.54 -5.51 14.83
C HIS A 9 23.07 -4.36 15.69
N THR A 10 23.66 -3.35 15.07
CA THR A 10 24.25 -2.21 15.79
C THR A 10 23.53 -0.91 15.47
N ILE A 11 23.00 -0.24 16.49
CA ILE A 11 22.30 1.04 16.36
C ILE A 11 23.30 2.20 16.54
N PRO A 12 23.33 3.21 15.64
CA PRO A 12 24.10 4.43 15.83
C PRO A 12 23.71 5.17 17.11
N TYR A 13 24.68 5.72 17.84
CA TYR A 13 24.39 6.44 19.10
C TYR A 13 23.48 7.67 18.87
N GLN A 14 23.61 8.33 17.73
CA GLN A 14 22.82 9.50 17.38
C GLN A 14 21.31 9.21 17.37
N LYS A 15 20.88 8.08 16.78
CA LYS A 15 19.46 7.69 16.75
C LYS A 15 18.85 7.55 18.16
N LEU A 16 19.64 7.15 19.15
CA LEU A 16 19.18 7.07 20.54
C LEU A 16 19.06 8.44 21.21
N VAL A 17 19.93 9.37 20.83
CA VAL A 17 19.86 10.75 21.32
C VAL A 17 18.58 11.38 20.77
N ASP A 18 18.36 11.26 19.47
CA ASP A 18 17.17 11.77 18.79
C ASP A 18 15.90 11.17 19.41
N ALA A 19 15.84 9.83 19.57
CA ALA A 19 14.71 9.15 20.21
C ALA A 19 14.47 9.58 21.68
N ARG A 20 15.53 9.95 22.42
CA ARG A 20 15.40 10.46 23.79
C ARG A 20 14.85 11.89 23.81
N GLU A 21 15.24 12.72 22.85
CA GLU A 21 14.72 14.08 22.71
C GLU A 21 13.24 14.06 22.30
N GLU A 22 12.86 13.20 21.35
CA GLU A 22 11.46 12.95 20.98
C GLU A 22 10.64 12.44 22.18
N ALA A 23 11.17 11.48 22.94
CA ALA A 23 10.48 10.99 24.14
C ALA A 23 10.32 12.08 25.22
N ARG A 24 11.29 13.01 25.32
CA ARG A 24 11.24 14.12 26.28
C ARG A 24 10.20 15.17 25.86
N THR A 25 10.15 15.50 24.58
CA THR A 25 9.19 16.46 24.03
C THR A 25 7.77 15.90 24.10
N ALA A 26 7.55 14.65 23.69
CA ALA A 26 6.24 14.00 23.79
C ALA A 26 5.73 13.91 25.23
N LYS A 27 6.61 13.64 26.21
CA LYS A 27 6.25 13.67 27.63
C LYS A 27 5.85 15.07 28.10
N ALA A 28 6.63 16.09 27.73
CA ALA A 28 6.33 17.48 28.09
C ALA A 28 4.98 17.93 27.50
N GLU A 29 4.69 17.56 26.25
CA GLU A 29 3.41 17.83 25.61
C GLU A 29 2.25 17.08 26.27
N ALA A 30 2.43 15.79 26.58
CA ALA A 30 1.41 15.01 27.28
C ALA A 30 1.11 15.57 28.68
N GLU A 31 2.11 16.07 29.41
CA GLU A 31 1.94 16.74 30.70
C GLU A 31 1.26 18.11 30.54
N ALA A 32 1.62 18.88 29.51
CA ALA A 32 0.96 20.15 29.20
C ALA A 32 -0.53 19.96 28.84
N LEU A 33 -0.85 18.96 28.02
CA LEU A 33 -2.22 18.61 27.67
C LEU A 33 -3.02 18.12 28.88
N LYS A 34 -2.41 17.30 29.75
CA LYS A 34 -3.04 16.88 31.01
C LYS A 34 -3.34 18.06 31.91
N THR A 35 -2.41 19.01 32.02
CA THR A 35 -2.61 20.25 32.81
C THR A 35 -3.74 21.08 32.22
N GLN A 36 -3.79 21.30 30.91
CA GLN A 36 -4.89 22.02 30.25
C GLN A 36 -6.25 21.33 30.45
N LEU A 37 -6.31 20.00 30.38
CA LEU A 37 -7.54 19.24 30.65
C LEU A 37 -7.97 19.38 32.11
N ALA A 38 -7.03 19.33 33.05
CA ALA A 38 -7.29 19.54 34.46
C ALA A 38 -7.81 20.96 34.75
N GLU A 39 -7.18 21.99 34.18
CA GLU A 39 -7.62 23.39 34.27
C GLU A 39 -9.01 23.59 33.65
N ARG A 40 -9.30 22.99 32.49
CA ARG A 40 -10.65 23.03 31.89
C ARG A 40 -11.70 22.27 32.69
N SER A 41 -11.31 21.21 33.41
CA SER A 41 -12.22 20.45 34.28
C SER A 41 -12.47 21.11 35.64
N THR A 42 -11.55 21.97 36.10
CA THR A 42 -11.65 22.73 37.36
C THR A 42 -12.22 24.14 37.15
N ALA A 43 -12.25 24.63 35.91
CA ALA A 43 -13.06 25.80 35.57
C ALA A 43 -14.51 25.54 36.01
N PRO A 44 -15.10 26.42 36.84
CA PRO A 44 -16.47 26.23 37.29
C PRO A 44 -17.34 26.06 36.05
N ALA A 45 -18.13 24.98 36.02
CA ALA A 45 -19.20 24.84 35.05
C ALA A 45 -19.95 26.17 35.04
N ALA A 46 -19.96 26.85 33.90
CA ALA A 46 -20.89 27.96 33.72
C ALA A 46 -22.25 27.46 34.22
N PRO A 47 -22.98 28.26 35.02
CA PRO A 47 -24.30 27.86 35.50
C PRO A 47 -25.06 27.29 34.31
N PRO A 48 -25.77 26.14 34.47
CA PRO A 48 -26.43 25.50 33.35
C PRO A 48 -27.20 26.58 32.62
N ALA A 49 -26.81 26.86 31.37
CA ALA A 49 -27.67 27.64 30.51
C ALA A 49 -29.05 26.99 30.63
N PRO A 50 -30.11 27.78 30.88
CA PRO A 50 -31.46 27.22 30.99
C PRO A 50 -31.61 26.28 29.81
N ALA A 51 -31.98 25.02 30.11
CA ALA A 51 -32.08 23.94 29.13
C ALA A 51 -32.59 24.55 27.84
N ALA A 52 -31.71 24.62 26.82
CA ALA A 52 -32.13 25.10 25.53
C ALA A 52 -33.32 24.22 25.20
N ALA A 53 -34.50 24.85 25.14
CA ALA A 53 -35.69 24.21 24.65
C ALA A 53 -35.26 23.43 23.40
N PRO A 54 -35.71 22.17 23.23
CA PRO A 54 -35.30 21.34 22.12
C PRO A 54 -35.29 22.24 20.89
N ALA A 55 -34.10 22.38 20.28
CA ALA A 55 -33.96 23.16 19.06
C ALA A 55 -35.16 22.78 18.20
N PRO A 56 -35.96 23.73 17.68
CA PRO A 56 -37.05 23.36 16.81
C PRO A 56 -36.44 22.43 15.77
N SER A 57 -36.86 21.16 15.81
CA SER A 57 -36.67 20.20 14.74
C SER A 57 -36.86 21.01 13.49
N THR A 58 -35.81 21.14 12.66
CA THR A 58 -35.75 22.10 11.55
C THR A 58 -37.09 22.02 10.88
N ALA A 59 -37.94 23.00 11.20
CA ALA A 59 -39.27 23.04 10.64
C ALA A 59 -38.95 23.17 9.17
N ALA A 60 -39.38 22.20 8.38
CA ALA A 60 -39.47 22.37 6.95
C ALA A 60 -39.94 23.81 6.74
N ALA A 61 -39.16 24.63 6.01
CA ALA A 61 -39.54 26.01 5.77
C ALA A 61 -41.03 25.99 5.40
N PRO A 62 -41.86 26.82 6.08
CA PRO A 62 -43.32 26.70 5.99
C PRO A 62 -43.68 26.52 4.53
N ALA A 63 -44.48 25.50 4.19
CA ALA A 63 -44.69 25.10 2.80
C ALA A 63 -45.04 26.27 1.84
N ALA A 64 -45.58 27.37 2.38
CA ALA A 64 -45.78 28.64 1.70
C ALA A 64 -44.50 29.34 1.17
N GLU A 65 -43.35 29.20 1.82
CA GLU A 65 -42.04 29.72 1.35
C GLU A 65 -41.43 28.86 0.24
N ILE A 66 -41.68 27.54 0.26
CA ILE A 66 -41.12 26.60 -0.73
C ILE A 66 -42.00 26.54 -1.97
N PHE A 67 -43.33 26.50 -1.81
CA PHE A 67 -44.28 26.30 -2.91
C PHE A 67 -45.06 27.56 -3.32
N GLY A 68 -44.78 28.71 -2.70
CA GLY A 68 -45.31 30.02 -3.10
C GLY A 68 -46.84 30.09 -3.13
N ASP A 69 -47.39 30.53 -4.26
CA ASP A 69 -48.83 30.70 -4.51
C ASP A 69 -49.54 29.43 -5.03
N TYR A 70 -48.85 28.29 -5.08
CA TYR A 70 -49.33 27.04 -5.69
C TYR A 70 -49.67 27.12 -7.19
N SER A 71 -49.16 28.12 -7.90
CA SER A 71 -49.12 28.06 -9.37
C SER A 71 -48.21 26.92 -9.83
N ASP A 72 -48.46 26.37 -11.02
CA ASP A 72 -47.63 25.30 -11.62
C ASP A 72 -46.12 25.66 -11.67
N GLU A 73 -45.81 26.96 -11.82
CA GLU A 73 -44.44 27.44 -11.81
C GLU A 73 -43.84 27.43 -10.39
N SER A 74 -44.59 27.91 -9.39
CA SER A 74 -44.17 27.88 -7.98
C SER A 74 -44.05 26.45 -7.45
N ILE A 75 -44.91 25.53 -7.90
CA ILE A 75 -44.83 24.10 -7.54
C ILE A 75 -43.54 23.47 -8.10
N ARG A 76 -43.20 23.71 -9.37
CA ARG A 76 -41.93 23.21 -9.94
C ARG A 76 -40.71 23.73 -9.18
N LYS A 77 -40.65 25.05 -8.94
CA LYS A 77 -39.56 25.68 -8.17
C LYS A 77 -39.46 25.12 -6.75
N GLY A 78 -40.59 24.87 -6.09
CA GLY A 78 -40.63 24.28 -4.76
C GLY A 78 -40.14 22.85 -4.74
N VAL A 79 -40.53 22.02 -5.73
CA VAL A 79 -40.03 20.64 -5.88
C VAL A 79 -38.53 20.64 -6.15
N ASP A 80 -38.03 21.46 -7.08
CA ASP A 80 -36.60 21.54 -7.38
C ASP A 80 -35.78 21.96 -6.15
N THR A 81 -36.29 22.92 -5.38
CA THR A 81 -35.67 23.37 -4.13
C THR A 81 -35.66 22.26 -3.08
N LEU A 82 -36.78 21.54 -2.91
CA LEU A 82 -36.88 20.43 -1.98
C LEU A 82 -35.94 19.29 -2.36
N VAL A 83 -35.83 18.96 -3.66
CA VAL A 83 -34.91 17.94 -4.17
C VAL A 83 -33.46 18.37 -3.96
N ALA A 84 -33.11 19.63 -4.26
CA ALA A 84 -31.77 20.15 -4.01
C ALA A 84 -31.40 20.09 -2.52
N GLN A 85 -32.33 20.44 -1.63
CA GLN A 85 -32.14 20.33 -0.18
C GLN A 85 -32.02 18.88 0.27
N ALA A 86 -32.85 17.97 -0.26
CA ALA A 86 -32.81 16.56 0.06
C ALA A 86 -31.50 15.90 -0.41
N VAL A 87 -31.05 16.18 -1.62
CA VAL A 87 -29.77 15.70 -2.17
C VAL A 87 -28.59 16.30 -1.42
N GLY A 88 -28.65 17.58 -1.06
CA GLY A 88 -27.63 18.25 -0.25
C GLY A 88 -27.48 17.61 1.13
N LYS A 89 -28.61 17.36 1.82
CA LYS A 89 -28.63 16.65 3.11
C LYS A 89 -28.11 15.23 2.97
N LEU A 90 -28.62 14.47 2.00
CA LEU A 90 -28.19 13.09 1.75
C LEU A 90 -26.69 13.00 1.46
N LYS A 91 -26.14 13.91 0.65
CA LYS A 91 -24.70 13.97 0.37
C LYS A 91 -23.89 14.28 1.63
N SER A 92 -24.39 15.16 2.49
CA SER A 92 -23.72 15.50 3.75
C SER A 92 -23.72 14.33 4.74
N GLU A 93 -24.85 13.64 4.91
CA GLU A 93 -24.99 12.46 5.75
C GLU A 93 -24.13 11.31 5.23
N LEU A 94 -24.19 11.05 3.92
CA LEU A 94 -23.36 10.05 3.27
C LEU A 94 -21.87 10.33 3.47
N THR A 95 -21.42 11.58 3.33
CA THR A 95 -20.02 11.94 3.56
C THR A 95 -19.63 11.73 5.03
N ALA A 96 -20.49 12.14 5.96
CA ALA A 96 -20.27 11.97 7.40
C ALA A 96 -20.20 10.49 7.82
N GLU A 97 -20.99 9.61 7.18
CA GLU A 97 -20.95 8.16 7.43
C GLU A 97 -19.76 7.46 6.73
N LEU A 98 -19.30 7.98 5.57
CA LEU A 98 -18.16 7.42 4.85
C LEU A 98 -16.80 7.75 5.48
N GLU A 99 -16.65 8.90 6.14
CA GLU A 99 -15.40 9.26 6.81
C GLU A 99 -14.91 8.19 7.82
N PRO A 100 -15.71 7.71 8.78
CA PRO A 100 -15.25 6.69 9.72
C PRO A 100 -14.92 5.37 9.02
N VAL A 101 -15.68 4.98 7.99
CA VAL A 101 -15.40 3.76 7.21
C VAL A 101 -14.08 3.86 6.45
N LYS A 102 -13.78 5.02 5.84
CA LYS A 102 -12.49 5.27 5.16
C LYS A 102 -11.33 5.25 6.16
N LYS A 103 -11.53 5.81 7.35
CA LYS A 103 -10.51 5.80 8.40
C LYS A 103 -10.26 4.37 8.88
N GLN A 104 -11.32 3.63 9.19
CA GLN A 104 -11.23 2.24 9.62
C GLN A 104 -10.59 1.34 8.55
N SER A 105 -10.88 1.56 7.26
CA SER A 105 -10.26 0.78 6.18
C SER A 105 -8.77 1.12 6.02
N ALA A 106 -8.39 2.39 6.16
CA ALA A 106 -6.99 2.81 6.17
C ALA A 106 -6.22 2.21 7.36
N ASP A 107 -6.80 2.25 8.56
CA ASP A 107 -6.19 1.66 9.76
C ASP A 107 -6.02 0.14 9.60
N THR A 108 -7.05 -0.55 9.11
CA THR A 108 -6.99 -1.99 8.83
C THR A 108 -5.94 -2.33 7.77
N ALA A 109 -5.80 -1.51 6.73
CA ALA A 109 -4.78 -1.69 5.69
C ALA A 109 -3.37 -1.46 6.25
N ALA A 110 -3.17 -0.45 7.09
CA ALA A 110 -1.90 -0.18 7.76
C ALA A 110 -1.53 -1.33 8.71
N GLU A 111 -2.45 -1.79 9.55
CA GLU A 111 -2.24 -2.94 10.44
C GLU A 111 -1.94 -4.21 9.65
N ALA A 112 -2.65 -4.48 8.56
CA ALA A 112 -2.36 -5.62 7.70
C ALA A 112 -0.97 -5.52 7.08
N HIS A 113 -0.57 -4.34 6.62
CA HIS A 113 0.75 -4.08 6.05
C HIS A 113 1.86 -4.42 7.06
N PHE A 114 1.82 -3.82 8.26
CA PHE A 114 2.84 -4.07 9.29
C PHE A 114 2.81 -5.51 9.79
N ARG A 115 1.62 -6.10 9.97
CA ARG A 115 1.49 -7.51 10.37
C ARG A 115 2.16 -8.43 9.37
N THR A 116 2.01 -8.20 8.07
CA THR A 116 2.66 -8.99 7.02
C THR A 116 4.19 -8.87 7.08
N ILE A 117 4.72 -7.69 7.43
CA ILE A 117 6.15 -7.48 7.60
C ILE A 117 6.66 -8.20 8.85
N TYR A 118 6.08 -7.91 10.02
CA TYR A 118 6.55 -8.45 11.30
C TYR A 118 6.36 -9.95 11.44
N THR A 119 5.41 -10.55 10.72
CA THR A 119 5.25 -12.01 10.67
C THR A 119 6.46 -12.68 10.00
N LYS A 120 7.02 -12.07 8.95
CA LYS A 120 8.17 -12.63 8.22
C LYS A 120 9.51 -12.18 8.82
N HIS A 121 9.57 -10.92 9.22
CA HIS A 121 10.75 -10.25 9.75
C HIS A 121 10.43 -9.64 11.12
N PRO A 122 10.41 -10.45 12.20
CA PRO A 122 10.20 -9.93 13.56
C PRO A 122 11.35 -9.01 14.02
N ASP A 123 12.49 -9.07 13.32
CA ASP A 123 13.68 -8.24 13.49
C ASP A 123 13.72 -7.01 12.56
N ALA A 124 12.64 -6.71 11.83
CA ALA A 124 12.59 -5.63 10.83
C ALA A 124 13.07 -4.28 11.38
N ASP A 125 12.58 -3.85 12.55
CA ASP A 125 12.97 -2.56 13.14
C ASP A 125 14.46 -2.53 13.49
N SER A 126 14.97 -3.63 14.04
CA SER A 126 16.40 -3.74 14.39
C SER A 126 17.30 -3.72 13.15
N ILE A 127 16.86 -4.31 12.04
CA ILE A 127 17.55 -4.27 10.76
C ILE A 127 17.53 -2.86 10.18
N VAL A 128 16.36 -2.23 10.08
CA VAL A 128 16.19 -0.93 9.41
C VAL A 128 16.90 0.19 10.16
N GLU A 129 16.97 0.11 11.49
CA GLU A 129 17.73 1.05 12.33
C GLU A 129 19.24 0.78 12.38
N SER A 130 19.69 -0.34 11.80
CA SER A 130 21.07 -0.78 11.89
C SER A 130 22.00 0.03 10.98
N ALA A 131 23.21 0.27 11.47
CA ALA A 131 24.27 0.89 10.68
C ALA A 131 24.72 0.01 9.51
N GLU A 132 24.60 -1.31 9.66
CA GLU A 132 24.91 -2.31 8.65
C GLU A 132 23.97 -2.21 7.46
N TYR A 133 22.66 -2.08 7.71
CA TYR A 133 21.66 -1.88 6.66
C TYR A 133 21.84 -0.56 5.92
N GLU A 134 22.06 0.55 6.63
CA GLU A 134 22.32 1.86 6.01
C GLU A 134 23.55 1.83 5.09
N LYS A 135 24.64 1.19 5.52
CA LYS A 135 25.85 1.01 4.69
C LYS A 135 25.58 0.13 3.47
N TRP A 136 24.86 -0.97 3.65
CA TRP A 136 24.52 -1.87 2.55
C TRP A 136 23.66 -1.16 1.49
N LEU A 137 22.69 -0.36 1.92
CA LEU A 137 21.84 0.44 1.03
C LEU A 137 22.66 1.49 0.27
N ALA A 138 23.58 2.18 0.96
CA ALA A 138 24.49 3.14 0.35
C ALA A 138 25.48 2.50 -0.63
N ALA A 139 25.87 1.24 -0.43
CA ALA A 139 26.75 0.50 -1.32
C ALA A 139 26.06 0.03 -2.61
N GLN A 140 24.72 0.07 -2.68
CA GLN A 140 24.00 -0.32 -3.90
C GLN A 140 24.28 0.64 -5.07
N PRO A 141 24.29 0.15 -6.32
CA PRO A 141 24.31 1.00 -7.50
C PRO A 141 23.16 2.01 -7.47
N SER A 142 23.38 3.21 -8.03
CA SER A 142 22.41 4.32 -7.96
C SER A 142 21.02 3.95 -8.50
N PHE A 143 20.95 3.20 -9.60
CA PHE A 143 19.70 2.76 -10.21
C PHE A 143 18.92 1.76 -9.34
N VAL A 144 19.62 0.96 -8.52
CA VAL A 144 18.99 0.02 -7.56
C VAL A 144 18.61 0.74 -6.28
N ARG A 145 19.47 1.64 -5.80
CA ARG A 145 19.21 2.40 -4.58
C ARG A 145 17.91 3.22 -4.70
N GLN A 146 17.67 3.83 -5.86
CA GLN A 146 16.46 4.61 -6.10
C GLN A 146 15.18 3.76 -5.98
N SER A 147 15.19 2.51 -6.47
CA SER A 147 14.02 1.65 -6.33
C SER A 147 13.83 1.19 -4.89
N TYR A 148 14.91 0.86 -4.16
CA TYR A 148 14.82 0.51 -2.74
C TYR A 148 14.31 1.68 -1.88
N GLU A 149 14.79 2.91 -2.12
CA GLU A 149 14.27 4.10 -1.43
C GLU A 149 12.78 4.34 -1.71
N SER A 150 12.32 4.06 -2.93
CA SER A 150 10.90 4.13 -3.27
C SER A 150 10.08 3.07 -2.51
N VAL A 151 10.59 1.85 -2.40
CA VAL A 151 9.94 0.78 -1.64
C VAL A 151 9.87 1.12 -0.15
N ILE A 152 10.92 1.71 0.42
CA ILE A 152 10.94 2.14 1.83
C ILE A 152 9.89 3.23 2.10
N LYS A 153 9.71 4.18 1.15
CA LYS A 153 8.78 5.31 1.33
C LYS A 153 7.32 4.94 1.10
N SER A 154 7.03 4.09 0.12
CA SER A 154 5.65 3.85 -0.32
C SER A 154 5.43 2.44 -0.89
N GLY A 155 6.30 1.49 -0.56
CA GLY A 155 6.19 0.11 -1.04
C GLY A 155 5.11 -0.69 -0.31
N SER A 156 4.64 -1.74 -0.97
CA SER A 156 3.76 -2.73 -0.35
C SER A 156 4.52 -3.56 0.67
N ALA A 157 3.80 -4.20 1.60
CA ALA A 157 4.40 -5.10 2.59
C ALA A 157 5.19 -6.24 1.93
N ALA A 158 4.76 -6.72 0.75
CA ALA A 158 5.49 -7.72 -0.02
C ALA A 158 6.85 -7.20 -0.52
N GLN A 159 6.88 -5.98 -1.07
CA GLN A 159 8.12 -5.36 -1.55
C GLN A 159 9.09 -5.08 -0.42
N ILE A 160 8.58 -4.64 0.74
CA ILE A 160 9.42 -4.44 1.94
C ILE A 160 9.97 -5.78 2.44
N ASN A 161 9.16 -6.83 2.43
CA ASN A 161 9.62 -8.17 2.77
C ASN A 161 10.72 -8.67 1.84
N GLU A 162 10.58 -8.47 0.53
CA GLU A 162 11.62 -8.80 -0.46
C GLU A 162 12.90 -8.00 -0.24
N LEU A 163 12.79 -6.71 0.09
CA LEU A 163 13.94 -5.87 0.42
C LEU A 163 14.70 -6.39 1.66
N LEU A 164 13.96 -6.71 2.73
CA LEU A 164 14.53 -7.27 3.96
C LEU A 164 15.11 -8.67 3.73
N ASP A 165 14.47 -9.51 2.92
CA ASP A 165 15.03 -10.81 2.52
C ASP A 165 16.34 -10.62 1.76
N THR A 166 16.38 -9.67 0.82
CA THR A 166 17.56 -9.39 0.00
C THR A 166 18.74 -8.95 0.87
N TYR A 167 18.49 -8.09 1.86
CA TYR A 167 19.49 -7.72 2.86
C TYR A 167 19.98 -8.95 3.65
N LYS A 168 19.06 -9.77 4.16
CA LYS A 168 19.39 -10.95 4.97
C LYS A 168 20.15 -12.01 4.17
N VAL A 169 19.86 -12.19 2.88
CA VAL A 169 20.62 -13.07 1.99
C VAL A 169 22.03 -12.53 1.77
N ALA A 170 22.18 -11.22 1.53
CA ALA A 170 23.48 -10.59 1.36
C ALA A 170 24.35 -10.63 2.63
N HIS A 171 23.71 -10.72 3.80
CA HIS A 171 24.37 -10.71 5.13
C HIS A 171 24.25 -12.06 5.87
N ALA A 172 23.82 -13.12 5.18
CA ALA A 172 23.76 -14.44 5.78
C ALA A 172 25.17 -14.90 6.13
N PRO A 173 25.41 -15.45 7.35
CA PRO A 173 26.67 -16.10 7.64
C PRO A 173 26.88 -17.23 6.62
N ALA A 174 28.12 -17.39 6.14
CA ALA A 174 28.49 -18.28 5.03
C ALA A 174 28.16 -19.78 5.22
N THR A 175 27.43 -20.16 6.27
CA THR A 175 27.06 -21.54 6.63
C THR A 175 25.64 -21.95 6.21
N LEU A 176 24.83 -21.06 5.62
CA LEU A 176 23.48 -21.40 5.11
C LEU A 176 23.28 -21.16 3.61
N ALA A 177 24.34 -20.82 2.88
CA ALA A 177 24.33 -21.05 1.44
C ALA A 177 24.33 -22.57 1.21
N PRO A 178 23.46 -23.16 0.38
CA PRO A 178 23.75 -24.49 -0.16
C PRO A 178 25.18 -24.42 -0.70
N ALA A 179 26.02 -25.34 -0.24
CA ALA A 179 27.44 -25.35 -0.57
C ALA A 179 27.58 -25.06 -2.07
N PRO A 180 28.44 -24.10 -2.48
CA PRO A 180 28.74 -23.97 -3.89
C PRO A 180 29.15 -25.36 -4.36
N ALA A 181 28.46 -25.87 -5.39
CA ALA A 181 28.88 -27.09 -6.06
C ALA A 181 30.40 -26.98 -6.25
N PRO A 182 31.17 -28.03 -5.92
CA PRO A 182 32.63 -27.96 -5.90
C PRO A 182 33.09 -27.24 -7.15
N ALA A 183 33.81 -26.13 -6.95
CA ALA A 183 34.34 -25.34 -8.05
C ALA A 183 35.01 -26.32 -9.02
N PRO A 184 34.62 -26.37 -10.31
CA PRO A 184 35.36 -27.16 -11.26
C PRO A 184 36.82 -26.71 -11.16
N ALA A 185 37.70 -27.69 -10.92
CA ALA A 185 39.14 -27.48 -10.75
C ALA A 185 39.62 -26.43 -11.76
N ALA A 186 40.40 -25.45 -11.28
CA ALA A 186 40.89 -24.32 -12.06
C ALA A 186 41.25 -24.76 -13.49
N ALA A 187 40.33 -24.49 -14.42
CA ALA A 187 40.62 -24.65 -15.83
C ALA A 187 41.69 -23.62 -16.18
N PRO A 188 42.72 -23.97 -16.97
CA PRO A 188 43.76 -23.04 -17.37
C PRO A 188 43.09 -21.80 -17.99
N ALA A 189 43.60 -20.61 -17.65
CA ALA A 189 43.05 -19.32 -18.07
C ALA A 189 42.72 -19.35 -19.57
N VAL A 190 41.43 -19.38 -19.89
CA VAL A 190 40.96 -19.35 -21.27
C VAL A 190 40.80 -17.89 -21.64
N ASP A 191 41.64 -17.45 -22.56
CA ASP A 191 41.62 -16.11 -23.14
C ASP A 191 40.18 -15.76 -23.60
N PRO A 192 39.51 -14.74 -23.00
CA PRO A 192 38.10 -14.46 -23.26
C PRO A 192 37.81 -14.16 -24.73
N LEU A 193 38.80 -13.69 -25.49
CA LEU A 193 38.69 -13.49 -26.94
C LEU A 193 38.52 -14.82 -27.70
N LYS A 194 39.26 -15.88 -27.33
CA LYS A 194 39.10 -17.21 -27.96
C LYS A 194 37.74 -17.84 -27.65
N LYS A 195 37.14 -17.52 -26.50
CA LYS A 195 35.83 -18.03 -26.12
C LYS A 195 34.70 -17.28 -26.84
N ALA A 196 34.88 -15.99 -27.09
CA ALA A 196 33.99 -15.21 -27.96
C ALA A 196 34.03 -15.73 -29.40
N ASP A 197 35.21 -16.02 -29.95
CA ASP A 197 35.36 -16.57 -31.31
C ASP A 197 34.75 -17.97 -31.44
N GLN A 198 34.85 -18.82 -30.40
CA GLN A 198 34.21 -20.14 -30.38
C GLN A 198 32.68 -20.07 -30.29
N ILE A 199 32.12 -19.10 -29.56
CA ILE A 199 30.66 -18.88 -29.51
C ILE A 199 30.17 -18.39 -30.87
N ILE A 200 30.90 -17.48 -31.53
CA ILE A 200 30.55 -16.99 -32.87
C ILE A 200 30.69 -18.11 -33.92
N ALA A 201 31.71 -18.96 -33.83
CA ALA A 201 31.89 -20.10 -34.74
C ALA A 201 30.82 -21.20 -34.56
N ASN A 202 30.31 -21.40 -33.34
CA ASN A 202 29.19 -22.32 -33.08
C ASN A 202 27.82 -21.74 -33.45
N VAL A 203 27.71 -20.42 -33.65
CA VAL A 203 26.54 -19.75 -34.21
C VAL A 203 26.75 -19.61 -35.72
N GLN A 204 26.88 -20.73 -36.42
CA GLN A 204 26.54 -20.74 -37.84
C GLN A 204 25.02 -20.78 -37.95
N PRO A 205 24.35 -19.75 -38.50
CA PRO A 205 22.93 -19.83 -38.80
C PRO A 205 22.76 -20.87 -39.91
N ARG A 206 22.31 -22.08 -39.55
CA ARG A 206 21.82 -23.03 -40.54
C ARG A 206 20.58 -22.41 -41.16
N ALA A 207 20.70 -21.95 -42.41
CA ALA A 207 19.57 -21.46 -43.17
C ALA A 207 18.47 -22.54 -43.16
N PRO A 208 17.23 -22.21 -42.72
CA PRO A 208 16.14 -23.18 -42.70
C PRO A 208 15.84 -23.59 -44.14
N VAL A 209 16.07 -24.87 -44.44
CA VAL A 209 15.91 -25.40 -45.80
C VAL A 209 14.47 -25.82 -46.11
N SER A 210 13.51 -25.63 -45.20
CA SER A 210 12.06 -25.80 -45.46
C SER A 210 11.18 -25.17 -44.37
N LEU A 211 9.96 -24.80 -44.75
CA LEU A 211 8.91 -24.15 -43.92
C LEU A 211 8.34 -25.02 -42.78
N SER A 212 8.87 -26.22 -42.55
CA SER A 212 8.37 -27.18 -41.56
C SER A 212 9.24 -27.30 -40.30
N ASP A 213 10.33 -26.52 -40.20
CA ASP A 213 11.23 -26.47 -39.04
C ASP A 213 10.94 -25.28 -38.10
N ILE A 214 9.79 -24.61 -38.26
CA ILE A 214 9.32 -23.64 -37.26
C ILE A 214 8.77 -24.45 -36.09
N PRO A 215 9.38 -24.41 -34.89
CA PRO A 215 8.73 -24.90 -33.70
C PRO A 215 7.43 -24.09 -33.54
N ALA A 216 6.30 -24.78 -33.65
CA ALA A 216 5.00 -24.23 -33.27
C ALA A 216 5.14 -23.84 -31.80
N GLY A 217 5.39 -22.55 -31.56
CA GLY A 217 5.44 -21.98 -30.23
C GLY A 217 4.11 -22.30 -29.57
N THR A 218 4.14 -23.24 -28.63
CA THR A 218 3.08 -23.44 -27.67
C THR A 218 2.94 -22.11 -26.95
N ALA A 219 1.97 -21.31 -27.37
CA ALA A 219 1.41 -20.28 -26.52
C ALA A 219 1.03 -20.99 -25.22
N SER A 220 1.65 -20.63 -24.10
CA SER A 220 1.07 -20.96 -22.79
C SER A 220 -0.35 -20.42 -22.80
N PRO A 221 -1.39 -21.26 -22.74
CA PRO A 221 -2.73 -20.77 -22.52
C PRO A 221 -2.79 -20.45 -21.02
N HIS A 222 -2.59 -19.18 -20.65
CA HIS A 222 -3.30 -18.70 -19.47
C HIS A 222 -4.78 -18.80 -19.84
N ASP A 223 -5.46 -19.79 -19.29
CA ASP A 223 -6.90 -19.90 -19.43
C ASP A 223 -7.51 -18.73 -18.67
N GLU A 224 -7.93 -17.72 -19.43
CA GLU A 224 -8.52 -16.49 -18.91
C GLU A 224 -9.78 -16.79 -18.10
N ALA A 225 -10.48 -17.91 -18.38
CA ALA A 225 -11.63 -18.37 -17.61
C ALA A 225 -11.22 -18.88 -16.21
N ALA A 226 -10.15 -19.68 -16.11
CA ALA A 226 -9.61 -20.11 -14.83
C ALA A 226 -9.06 -18.94 -14.01
N ALA A 227 -8.42 -17.97 -14.66
CA ALA A 227 -7.94 -16.76 -14.01
C ALA A 227 -9.07 -15.85 -13.50
N MET A 228 -10.25 -15.88 -14.12
CA MET A 228 -11.44 -15.14 -13.65
C MET A 228 -12.17 -15.87 -12.51
N ALA A 229 -12.09 -17.20 -12.43
CA ALA A 229 -12.66 -17.98 -11.33
C ALA A 229 -11.91 -17.81 -10.01
N GLU A 230 -10.60 -17.51 -10.07
CA GLU A 230 -9.76 -17.25 -8.89
C GLU A 230 -9.69 -15.77 -8.49
N MET A 231 -10.26 -14.86 -9.28
CA MET A 231 -10.29 -13.44 -8.96
C MET A 231 -11.34 -13.11 -7.89
N SER A 232 -11.00 -12.16 -7.01
CA SER A 232 -11.94 -11.69 -6.00
C SER A 232 -13.14 -10.99 -6.66
N PRO A 233 -14.32 -10.98 -6.02
CA PRO A 233 -15.52 -10.29 -6.56
C PRO A 233 -15.28 -8.80 -6.84
N LEU A 234 -14.37 -8.15 -6.12
CA LEU A 234 -14.00 -6.75 -6.34
C LEU A 234 -13.15 -6.56 -7.60
N ASP A 235 -12.21 -7.48 -7.86
CA ASP A 235 -11.34 -7.46 -9.04
C ASP A 235 -12.12 -7.79 -10.32
N LEU A 236 -13.11 -8.67 -10.22
CA LEU A 236 -14.05 -8.95 -11.30
C LEU A 236 -14.90 -7.72 -11.64
N MET A 237 -15.35 -6.97 -10.64
CA MET A 237 -16.14 -5.75 -10.84
C MET A 237 -15.33 -4.67 -11.57
N GLY A 238 -14.05 -4.49 -11.22
CA GLY A 238 -13.14 -3.60 -11.95
C GLY A 238 -12.84 -4.08 -13.39
N LYS A 239 -12.84 -5.39 -13.64
CA LYS A 239 -12.72 -5.94 -15.01
C LYS A 239 -13.96 -5.72 -15.87
N PHE A 240 -15.15 -5.60 -15.28
CA PHE A 240 -16.38 -5.30 -16.01
C PHE A 240 -16.64 -3.80 -16.18
N GLU A 241 -15.93 -2.97 -15.44
CA GLU A 241 -16.03 -1.52 -15.54
C GLU A 241 -15.59 -1.04 -16.93
N GLY A 242 -16.50 -0.38 -17.66
CA GLY A 242 -16.26 0.10 -19.03
C GLY A 242 -16.51 -0.91 -20.16
N LYS A 243 -16.96 -2.15 -19.87
CA LYS A 243 -17.37 -3.13 -20.90
C LYS A 243 -18.86 -3.03 -21.20
N THR A 244 -19.24 -3.27 -22.46
CA THR A 244 -20.65 -3.28 -22.87
C THR A 244 -21.35 -4.56 -22.41
N PRO A 245 -22.68 -4.56 -22.23
CA PRO A 245 -23.44 -5.75 -21.82
C PRO A 245 -23.17 -6.98 -22.71
N SER A 246 -23.04 -6.79 -24.03
CA SER A 246 -22.71 -7.87 -24.97
C SER A 246 -21.32 -8.48 -24.76
N GLN A 247 -20.35 -7.69 -24.31
CA GLN A 247 -18.99 -8.14 -24.03
C GLN A 247 -18.91 -8.88 -22.69
N ILE A 248 -19.72 -8.46 -21.72
CA ILE A 248 -19.85 -9.14 -20.43
C ILE A 248 -20.49 -10.52 -20.64
N GLU A 249 -21.56 -10.62 -21.42
CA GLU A 249 -22.21 -11.90 -21.74
C GLU A 249 -21.28 -12.86 -22.51
N ALA A 250 -20.48 -12.35 -23.45
CA ALA A 250 -19.51 -13.17 -24.17
C ALA A 250 -18.43 -13.75 -23.25
N LEU A 251 -18.00 -12.99 -22.22
CA LEU A 251 -17.06 -13.46 -21.21
C LEU A 251 -17.71 -14.49 -20.27
N MET A 252 -18.97 -14.29 -19.87
CA MET A 252 -19.68 -15.25 -19.02
C MET A 252 -20.00 -16.57 -19.73
N ARG A 253 -20.33 -16.55 -21.03
CA ARG A 253 -20.55 -17.77 -21.82
C ARG A 253 -19.31 -18.62 -22.02
N ARG A 254 -18.13 -18.03 -21.86
CA ARG A 254 -16.85 -18.74 -21.93
C ARG A 254 -16.46 -19.37 -20.59
N LEU A 255 -17.17 -19.04 -19.52
CA LEU A 255 -16.97 -19.55 -18.16
C LEU A 255 -17.87 -20.76 -17.82
N VAL A 256 -18.81 -21.13 -18.71
CA VAL A 256 -19.79 -22.21 -18.56
C VAL A 256 -19.52 -23.33 -19.54
#